data_AF-A0A7V4KBN5-F1
#
_entry.id   AF-A0A7V4KBN5-F1
#
_cell.length_a   1.000
_cell.length_b   1.000
_cell.length_c   1.000
_cell.angle_alpha   90.00
_cell.angle_beta   90.00
_cell.angle_gamma   90.00
#
_symmetry.space_group_name_H-M   'P 1'
#
loop_
_entity.id
_entity.type
_entity.pdbx_description
1 polymer ?
#
loop_
_entity_poly.entity_id
_entity_poly.type
_entity_poly.pdbx_seq_one_letter_code
_entity_poly.pdbx_strand_id
1 'polypeptide(L)'
;DLMCHLAEKGTFEECLTMAKEALESGKALEKFRQLVEYQGGNPEVVDRPMEILPMTDKTVDFIAPQDGYITAIDTEKIGIASNYLGAGRKTKEDTIDYRVGIEILKKLGDYVKKGEPIAKLYISEKSDVESALKLLSESYIFSDQKPEHKPIILGIVK
;
A
#
# COMPACT_ATOMS: atom_id res chain seq x y z
N ASP A 1 7.84 11.82 -14.69
CA ASP A 1 7.60 12.52 -15.97
C ASP A 1 7.39 14.03 -15.76
N LEU A 2 6.34 14.49 -15.06
CA LEU A 2 6.07 15.91 -14.83
C LEU A 2 7.22 16.63 -14.10
N MET A 3 7.79 16.00 -13.07
CA MET A 3 8.93 16.57 -12.34
C MET A 3 10.17 16.75 -13.23
N CYS A 4 10.44 15.80 -14.14
CA CYS A 4 11.56 15.92 -15.08
C CYS A 4 11.32 17.06 -16.08
N HIS A 5 10.07 17.21 -16.55
CA HIS A 5 9.69 18.28 -17.47
C HIS A 5 9.85 19.66 -16.81
N LEU A 6 9.36 19.82 -15.58
CA LEU A 6 9.52 21.05 -14.80
C LEU A 6 10.99 21.35 -14.43
N ALA A 7 11.84 20.32 -14.37
CA ALA A 7 13.29 20.46 -14.20
C ALA A 7 14.03 20.70 -15.52
N GLU A 8 13.31 21.08 -16.59
CA GLU A 8 13.85 21.41 -17.92
C GLU A 8 14.66 20.26 -18.55
N LYS A 9 14.29 19.00 -18.27
CA LYS A 9 14.97 17.82 -18.82
C LYS A 9 14.48 17.39 -20.20
N GLY A 10 13.38 17.97 -20.68
CA GLY A 10 12.78 17.68 -21.98
C GLY A 10 11.28 17.99 -21.97
N THR A 11 10.61 17.70 -23.07
CA THR A 11 9.15 17.68 -23.15
C THR A 11 8.55 16.65 -22.20
N PHE A 12 7.25 16.77 -21.92
CA PHE A 12 6.56 15.79 -21.07
C PHE A 12 6.67 14.35 -21.61
N GLU A 13 6.57 14.17 -22.93
CA GLU A 13 6.67 12.86 -23.58
C GLU A 13 8.07 12.27 -23.46
N GLU A 14 9.12 13.06 -23.73
CA GLU A 14 10.51 12.63 -23.52
C GLU A 14 10.75 12.26 -22.05
N CYS A 15 10.24 13.05 -21.12
CA CYS A 15 10.36 12.80 -19.69
C CYS A 15 9.59 11.54 -19.22
N LEU A 16 8.48 11.21 -19.88
CA LEU A 16 7.75 9.97 -19.64
C LEU A 16 8.53 8.77 -20.16
N THR A 17 9.10 8.88 -21.36
CA THR A 17 9.98 7.85 -21.94
C THR A 17 11.19 7.60 -21.04
N MET A 18 11.88 8.66 -20.60
CA MET A 18 13.01 8.56 -19.67
C MET A 18 12.64 7.83 -18.36
N ALA A 19 11.46 8.12 -17.81
CA ALA A 19 10.99 7.48 -16.58
C ALA A 19 10.71 5.98 -16.79
N LYS A 20 10.09 5.61 -17.92
CA LYS A 20 9.85 4.21 -18.29
C LYS A 20 11.15 3.45 -18.51
N GLU A 21 12.08 4.01 -19.28
CA GLU A 21 13.39 3.41 -19.52
C GLU A 21 14.17 3.18 -18.22
N ALA A 22 14.09 4.12 -17.26
CA ALA A 22 14.75 3.96 -15.96
C ALA A 22 14.19 2.79 -15.15
N LEU A 23 12.87 2.53 -15.24
CA LEU A 23 12.23 1.36 -14.62
C LEU A 23 12.62 0.07 -15.34
N GLU A 24 12.49 0.03 -16.67
CA GLU A 24 12.71 -1.17 -17.48
C GLU A 24 14.19 -1.61 -17.50
N SER A 25 15.13 -0.66 -17.50
CA SER A 25 16.57 -0.97 -17.48
C SER A 25 17.13 -1.29 -16.09
N GLY A 26 16.33 -1.19 -15.03
CA GLY A 26 16.78 -1.38 -13.65
C GLY A 26 17.59 -0.21 -13.06
N LYS A 27 17.84 0.86 -13.83
CA LYS A 27 18.55 2.07 -13.35
C LYS A 27 17.87 2.70 -12.14
N ALA A 28 16.53 2.67 -12.08
CA ALA A 28 15.78 3.18 -10.94
C ALA A 28 16.05 2.36 -9.66
N LEU A 29 16.10 1.02 -9.79
CA LEU A 29 16.37 0.11 -8.68
C LEU A 29 17.80 0.27 -8.15
N GLU A 30 18.77 0.37 -9.07
CA GLU A 30 20.17 0.64 -8.71
C GLU A 30 20.33 1.99 -8.02
N LYS A 31 19.60 3.02 -8.49
CA LYS A 31 19.63 4.32 -7.82
C LYS A 31 19.01 4.28 -6.42
N PHE A 32 17.97 3.47 -6.23
CA PHE A 32 17.37 3.24 -4.92
C PHE A 32 18.34 2.52 -3.97
N ARG A 33 19.11 1.52 -4.46
CA ARG A 33 20.17 0.87 -3.68
C ARG A 33 21.19 1.87 -3.14
N GLN A 34 21.70 2.72 -4.02
CA GLN A 34 22.65 3.78 -3.63
C GLN A 34 22.03 4.73 -2.61
N LEU A 35 20.75 5.09 -2.76
CA LEU A 35 20.04 5.95 -1.80
C LEU A 35 19.97 5.33 -0.41
N VAL A 36 19.67 4.03 -0.32
CA VAL A 36 19.64 3.29 0.95
C VAL A 36 21.01 3.30 1.62
N GLU A 37 22.07 3.00 0.86
CA GLU A 37 23.45 3.02 1.36
C GLU A 37 23.89 4.41 1.84
N TYR A 38 23.60 5.47 1.06
CA TYR A 38 23.95 6.83 1.43
C TYR A 38 23.26 7.35 2.69
N GLN A 39 22.12 6.75 3.07
CA GLN A 39 21.42 7.07 4.32
C GLN A 39 21.78 6.09 5.46
N GLY A 40 22.75 5.21 5.26
CA GLY A 40 23.23 4.26 6.27
C GLY A 40 22.37 3.00 6.43
N GLY A 41 21.47 2.71 5.50
CA GLY A 41 20.70 1.47 5.48
C GLY A 41 21.49 0.31 4.86
N ASN A 42 20.96 -0.93 4.98
CA ASN A 42 21.54 -2.09 4.32
C ASN A 42 21.10 -2.15 2.84
N PRO A 43 21.99 -1.93 1.85
CA PRO A 43 21.63 -1.94 0.43
C PRO A 43 21.17 -3.30 -0.09
N GLU A 44 21.46 -4.40 0.61
CA GLU A 44 21.00 -5.74 0.24
C GLU A 44 19.47 -5.88 0.32
N VAL A 45 18.77 -4.96 1.00
CA VAL A 45 17.30 -4.92 1.09
C VAL A 45 16.64 -4.87 -0.28
N VAL A 46 17.36 -4.37 -1.29
CA VAL A 46 16.90 -4.28 -2.68
C VAL A 46 16.75 -5.67 -3.31
N ASP A 47 17.64 -6.61 -3.01
CA ASP A 47 17.59 -7.96 -3.59
C ASP A 47 16.91 -8.97 -2.68
N ARG A 48 17.03 -8.77 -1.35
CA ARG A 48 16.58 -9.71 -0.32
C ARG A 48 15.69 -9.01 0.71
N PRO A 49 14.61 -8.33 0.29
CA PRO A 49 13.78 -7.54 1.20
C PRO A 49 13.17 -8.40 2.31
N MET A 50 12.76 -9.63 2.01
CA MET A 50 12.13 -10.53 2.97
C MET A 50 13.08 -11.04 4.06
N GLU A 51 14.39 -11.07 3.80
CA GLU A 51 15.41 -11.48 4.77
C GLU A 51 15.84 -10.32 5.69
N ILE A 52 15.73 -9.08 5.19
CA ILE A 52 16.30 -7.90 5.83
C ILE A 52 15.24 -7.06 6.53
N LEU A 53 14.07 -6.89 5.92
CA LEU A 53 12.98 -6.14 6.52
C LEU A 53 12.40 -6.94 7.69
N PRO A 54 12.13 -6.28 8.83
CA PRO A 54 11.50 -6.94 9.95
C PRO A 54 10.05 -7.19 9.57
N MET A 55 9.73 -8.42 9.14
CA MET A 55 8.36 -8.85 8.82
C MET A 55 7.91 -9.89 9.85
N THR A 56 6.64 -9.84 10.24
CA THR A 56 6.03 -10.92 11.04
C THR A 56 5.49 -12.03 10.14
N ASP A 57 5.56 -13.27 10.61
CA ASP A 57 4.92 -14.44 10.04
C ASP A 57 3.48 -14.64 10.54
N LYS A 58 3.04 -13.87 11.56
CA LYS A 58 1.70 -13.94 12.11
C LYS A 58 0.74 -13.08 11.30
N THR A 59 -0.22 -13.73 10.67
CA THR A 59 -1.21 -13.04 9.82
C THR A 59 -2.64 -13.44 10.14
N VAL A 60 -3.57 -12.51 9.94
CA VAL A 60 -5.01 -12.76 10.00
C VAL A 60 -5.63 -12.25 8.71
N ASP A 61 -6.45 -13.08 8.07
CA ASP A 61 -7.16 -12.68 6.85
C ASP A 61 -8.47 -11.96 7.21
N PHE A 62 -8.72 -10.84 6.54
CA PHE A 62 -10.02 -10.19 6.50
C PHE A 62 -10.76 -10.66 5.25
N ILE A 63 -11.88 -11.36 5.45
CA ILE A 63 -12.62 -12.06 4.39
C ILE A 63 -13.87 -11.29 3.96
N ALA A 64 -14.28 -11.47 2.71
CA ALA A 64 -15.52 -10.91 2.20
C ALA A 64 -16.74 -11.53 2.92
N PRO A 65 -17.67 -10.72 3.46
CA PRO A 65 -18.84 -11.25 4.18
C PRO A 65 -19.94 -11.79 3.24
N GLN A 66 -19.90 -11.39 1.96
CA GLN A 66 -20.85 -11.74 0.92
C GLN A 66 -20.19 -11.71 -0.45
N ASP A 67 -20.89 -12.27 -1.44
CA ASP A 67 -20.53 -12.15 -2.85
C ASP A 67 -20.83 -10.71 -3.32
N GLY A 68 -20.06 -10.20 -4.28
CA GLY A 68 -20.32 -8.90 -4.91
C GLY A 68 -19.07 -8.13 -5.32
N TYR A 69 -19.27 -6.94 -5.88
CA TYR A 69 -18.21 -6.00 -6.21
C TYR A 69 -17.90 -5.10 -5.01
N ILE A 70 -16.62 -4.82 -4.78
CA ILE A 70 -16.20 -3.77 -3.84
C ILE A 70 -16.51 -2.41 -4.47
N THR A 71 -17.47 -1.68 -3.93
CA THR A 71 -17.95 -0.40 -4.47
C THR A 71 -17.43 0.82 -3.73
N ALA A 72 -16.93 0.66 -2.51
CA ALA A 72 -16.22 1.70 -1.78
C ALA A 72 -15.23 1.08 -0.79
N ILE A 73 -14.13 1.81 -0.54
CA ILE A 73 -13.16 1.53 0.51
C ILE A 73 -12.87 2.86 1.21
N ASP A 74 -13.22 2.97 2.48
CA ASP A 74 -12.88 4.10 3.35
C ASP A 74 -11.42 3.99 3.78
N THR A 75 -10.53 4.69 3.08
CA THR A 75 -9.08 4.62 3.29
C THR A 75 -8.63 5.25 4.61
N GLU A 76 -9.40 6.16 5.19
CA GLU A 76 -9.13 6.72 6.52
C GLU A 76 -9.29 5.63 7.58
N LYS A 77 -10.39 4.88 7.52
CA LYS A 77 -10.60 3.73 8.43
C LYS A 77 -9.54 2.64 8.26
N ILE A 78 -9.07 2.37 7.04
CA ILE A 78 -7.93 1.46 6.82
C ILE A 78 -6.68 1.96 7.56
N GLY A 79 -6.37 3.26 7.46
CA GLY A 79 -5.23 3.87 8.15
C GLY A 79 -5.37 3.83 9.68
N ILE A 80 -6.57 4.03 10.21
CA ILE A 80 -6.83 3.90 11.65
C ILE A 80 -6.72 2.42 12.08
N ALA A 81 -7.21 1.48 11.27
CA ALA A 81 -7.08 0.04 11.54
C ALA A 81 -5.61 -0.39 11.63
N SER A 82 -4.73 0.13 10.76
CA SER A 82 -3.29 -0.18 10.84
C SER A 82 -2.63 0.37 12.11
N ASN A 83 -3.11 1.51 12.65
CA ASN A 83 -2.67 2.02 13.96
C ASN A 83 -3.03 1.07 15.10
N TYR A 84 -4.19 0.39 15.06
CA TYR A 84 -4.54 -0.63 16.05
C TYR A 84 -3.62 -1.85 16.01
N LEU A 85 -3.01 -2.13 14.85
CA LEU A 85 -2.01 -3.18 14.74
C LEU A 85 -0.64 -2.78 15.32
N GLY A 86 -0.36 -1.48 15.41
CA GLY A 86 0.92 -0.91 15.84
C GLY A 86 1.74 -0.26 14.73
N ALA A 87 1.18 -0.13 13.51
CA ALA A 87 1.87 0.42 12.34
C ALA A 87 1.99 1.96 12.36
N GLY A 88 1.49 2.62 13.41
CA GLY A 88 1.54 4.05 13.54
C GLY A 88 1.47 4.53 14.98
N ARG A 89 1.40 5.84 15.14
CA ARG A 89 1.50 6.54 16.42
C ARG A 89 0.16 7.12 16.81
N LYS A 90 -0.32 6.83 18.02
CA LYS A 90 -1.45 7.54 18.64
C LYS A 90 -0.96 8.81 19.34
N THR A 91 0.22 8.75 19.95
CA THR A 91 0.93 9.89 20.56
C THR A 91 2.32 10.08 19.94
N LYS A 92 2.94 11.25 20.11
CA LYS A 92 4.27 11.52 19.51
C LYS A 92 5.35 10.58 20.04
N GLU A 93 5.15 10.08 21.25
CA GLU A 93 6.07 9.25 22.02
C GLU A 93 5.92 7.76 21.69
N ASP A 94 4.89 7.37 20.94
CA ASP A 94 4.64 5.96 20.62
C ASP A 94 5.73 5.39 19.70
N THR A 95 6.17 4.18 20.05
CA THR A 95 7.04 3.37 19.20
C THR A 95 6.20 2.66 18.14
N ILE A 96 6.61 2.76 16.87
CA ILE A 96 6.01 2.03 15.77
C ILE A 96 6.58 0.61 15.74
N ASP A 97 5.73 -0.39 15.53
CA ASP A 97 6.17 -1.73 15.13
C ASP A 97 6.24 -1.78 13.61
N TYR A 98 7.45 -1.90 13.06
CA TYR A 98 7.66 -1.94 11.60
C TYR A 98 7.28 -3.28 10.95
N ARG A 99 6.92 -4.29 11.76
CA ARG A 99 6.58 -5.65 11.30
C ARG A 99 5.12 -5.83 10.95
N VAL A 100 4.25 -4.94 11.44
CA VAL A 100 2.80 -5.04 11.35
C VAL A 100 2.26 -4.11 10.27
N GLY A 101 1.07 -4.42 9.76
CA GLY A 101 0.48 -3.65 8.67
C GLY A 101 -0.70 -4.36 8.03
N ILE A 102 -1.23 -3.77 6.97
CA ILE A 102 -2.37 -4.30 6.22
C ILE A 102 -1.98 -4.36 4.74
N GLU A 103 -2.04 -5.56 4.16
CA GLU A 103 -1.91 -5.79 2.73
C GLU A 103 -3.32 -5.88 2.11
N ILE A 104 -3.58 -5.05 1.10
CA ILE A 104 -4.86 -5.05 0.38
C ILE A 104 -4.78 -6.02 -0.79
N LEU A 105 -5.58 -7.08 -0.74
CA LEU A 105 -5.56 -8.16 -1.74
C LEU A 105 -6.56 -7.92 -2.89
N LYS A 106 -7.62 -7.14 -2.62
CA LYS A 106 -8.68 -6.80 -3.60
C LYS A 106 -8.90 -5.30 -3.65
N LYS A 107 -9.04 -4.77 -4.86
CA LYS A 107 -9.17 -3.33 -5.15
C LYS A 107 -10.63 -2.95 -5.39
N LEU A 108 -10.88 -1.64 -5.39
CA LEU A 108 -12.16 -1.08 -5.80
C LEU A 108 -12.54 -1.59 -7.20
N GLY A 109 -13.76 -2.11 -7.35
CA GLY A 109 -14.28 -2.67 -8.60
C GLY A 109 -13.99 -4.16 -8.82
N ASP A 110 -13.22 -4.81 -7.95
CA ASP A 110 -13.03 -6.27 -7.98
C ASP A 110 -14.30 -6.97 -7.50
N TYR A 111 -14.65 -8.08 -8.15
CA TYR A 111 -15.66 -9.01 -7.68
C TYR A 111 -15.02 -10.01 -6.70
N VAL A 112 -15.70 -10.29 -5.60
CA VAL A 112 -15.27 -11.21 -4.55
C VAL A 112 -16.39 -12.20 -4.22
N LYS A 113 -16.00 -13.37 -3.74
CA LYS A 113 -16.93 -14.36 -3.18
C LYS A 113 -16.91 -14.32 -1.67
N LYS A 114 -18.04 -14.65 -1.03
CA LYS A 114 -18.13 -14.83 0.41
C LYS A 114 -17.04 -15.79 0.90
N GLY A 115 -16.30 -15.36 1.91
CA GLY A 115 -15.18 -16.12 2.49
C GLY A 115 -13.84 -15.92 1.79
N GLU A 116 -13.79 -15.19 0.67
CA GLU A 116 -12.53 -14.85 -0.02
C GLU A 116 -11.74 -13.80 0.78
N PRO A 117 -10.43 -13.98 0.99
CA PRO A 117 -9.58 -12.94 1.59
C PRO A 117 -9.52 -11.68 0.72
N ILE A 118 -9.83 -10.53 1.33
CA ILE A 118 -9.80 -9.22 0.66
C ILE A 118 -8.72 -8.29 1.21
N ALA A 119 -8.26 -8.54 2.44
CA ALA A 119 -7.07 -7.94 3.02
C ALA A 119 -6.39 -8.94 3.97
N LYS A 120 -5.09 -8.76 4.19
CA LYS A 120 -4.28 -9.55 5.12
C LYS A 120 -3.66 -8.62 6.15
N LEU A 121 -3.88 -8.90 7.43
CA LEU A 121 -3.32 -8.16 8.54
C LEU A 121 -2.07 -8.88 9.03
N TYR A 122 -0.95 -8.18 9.07
CA TYR A 122 0.29 -8.61 9.71
C TYR A 122 0.28 -8.12 11.16
N ILE A 123 0.41 -9.02 12.13
CA ILE A 123 0.10 -8.75 13.54
C ILE A 123 1.25 -9.11 14.48
N SER A 124 1.20 -8.58 15.70
CA SER A 124 2.08 -8.92 16.81
C SER A 124 1.28 -9.15 18.10
N GLU A 125 1.95 -9.53 19.19
CA GLU A 125 1.32 -9.68 20.53
C GLU A 125 0.66 -8.39 21.04
N LYS A 126 1.08 -7.22 20.52
CA LYS A 126 0.54 -5.92 20.93
C LYS A 126 -0.61 -5.43 20.04
N SER A 127 -0.92 -6.15 18.96
CA SER A 127 -1.93 -5.75 18.01
C SER A 127 -3.33 -5.94 18.57
N ASP A 128 -4.16 -4.91 18.49
CA ASP A 128 -5.60 -5.00 18.76
C ASP A 128 -6.33 -5.41 17.48
N VAL A 129 -6.32 -6.73 17.24
CA VAL A 129 -6.86 -7.33 16.01
C VAL A 129 -8.37 -7.15 15.91
N GLU A 130 -9.09 -7.20 17.04
CA GLU A 130 -10.54 -7.07 17.06
C GLU A 130 -10.97 -5.67 16.60
N SER A 131 -10.36 -4.62 17.15
CA SER A 131 -10.64 -3.24 16.75
C SER A 131 -10.27 -2.99 15.29
N ALA A 132 -9.15 -3.55 14.81
CA ALA A 132 -8.74 -3.46 13.42
C ALA A 132 -9.75 -4.13 12.48
N LEU A 133 -10.17 -5.37 12.75
CA LEU A 133 -11.16 -6.09 11.96
C LEU A 133 -12.52 -5.39 11.95
N LYS A 134 -12.93 -4.81 13.07
CA LYS A 134 -14.16 -4.01 13.15
C LYS A 134 -14.08 -2.81 12.21
N LEU A 135 -13.01 -2.03 12.25
CA LEU A 135 -12.84 -0.90 11.35
C LEU A 135 -12.78 -1.30 9.87
N LEU A 136 -12.14 -2.43 9.57
CA LEU A 136 -12.17 -2.99 8.22
C LEU A 136 -13.59 -3.37 7.79
N SER A 137 -14.39 -3.99 8.66
CA SER A 137 -15.79 -4.29 8.33
C SER A 137 -16.62 -3.03 8.03
N GLU A 138 -16.29 -1.92 8.69
CA GLU A 138 -16.95 -0.63 8.49
C GLU A 138 -16.37 0.20 7.34
N SER A 139 -15.26 -0.24 6.72
CA SER A 139 -14.58 0.48 5.65
C SER A 139 -14.96 0.00 4.25
N TYR A 140 -15.45 -1.24 4.11
CA TYR A 140 -15.81 -1.80 2.81
C TYR A 140 -17.31 -1.76 2.55
N ILE A 141 -17.68 -1.38 1.33
CA ILE A 141 -19.06 -1.49 0.83
C ILE A 141 -19.07 -2.45 -0.37
N PHE A 142 -20.07 -3.33 -0.39
CA PHE A 142 -20.26 -4.33 -1.44
C PHE A 142 -21.61 -4.14 -2.15
N SER A 143 -21.67 -4.47 -3.44
CA SER A 143 -22.90 -4.46 -4.23
C SER A 143 -22.86 -5.50 -5.36
N ASP A 144 -24.01 -5.95 -5.81
CA ASP A 144 -24.12 -6.79 -7.03
C ASP A 144 -23.81 -6.00 -8.32
N GLN A 145 -23.82 -4.67 -8.26
CA GLN A 145 -23.51 -3.80 -9.39
C GLN A 145 -22.04 -3.37 -9.37
N LYS A 146 -21.37 -3.55 -10.51
CA LYS A 146 -19.99 -3.10 -10.69
C LYS A 146 -19.93 -1.56 -10.63
N PRO A 147 -19.05 -0.97 -9.80
CA PRO A 147 -18.95 0.48 -9.71
C PRO A 147 -18.37 1.07 -11.00
N GLU A 148 -18.71 2.31 -11.29
CA GLU A 148 -18.08 3.06 -12.38
C GLU A 148 -16.60 3.32 -12.08
N HIS A 149 -15.76 3.18 -13.11
CA HIS A 149 -14.34 3.44 -13.00
C HIS A 149 -14.07 4.94 -13.08
N LYS A 150 -13.54 5.52 -12.00
CA LYS A 150 -13.06 6.91 -11.98
C LYS A 150 -11.59 6.97 -12.42
N PRO A 151 -11.17 8.02 -13.15
CA PRO A 151 -9.77 8.19 -13.49
C PRO A 151 -8.93 8.41 -12.22
N ILE A 152 -7.74 7.80 -12.16
CA ILE A 152 -6.81 7.95 -11.04
C ILE A 152 -6.25 9.38 -10.99
N ILE A 153 -6.02 9.99 -12.15
CA ILE A 153 -5.59 11.39 -12.29
C ILE A 153 -6.79 12.20 -12.79
N LEU A 154 -7.32 13.09 -11.95
CA LEU A 154 -8.46 13.94 -12.29
C LEU A 154 -8.06 15.11 -13.20
N GLY A 155 -6.81 15.58 -13.08
CA GLY A 155 -6.29 16.69 -13.86
C GLY A 155 -4.87 17.06 -13.45
N ILE A 156 -4.23 17.88 -14.30
CA ILE A 156 -2.91 18.46 -14.04
C ILE A 156 -3.11 19.97 -14.02
N VAL A 157 -2.83 20.60 -12.88
CA VAL A 157 -2.84 22.06 -12.74
C VAL A 157 -1.44 22.56 -13.07
N LYS A 158 -1.34 23.47 -14.04
CA LYS A 158 -0.10 24.06 -14.53
C LYS A 158 0.03 25.50 -14.07
#